data_AF-A0A4R1HJ22-F1
#
_entry.id   AF-A0A4R1HJ22-F1
#
_cell.length_a   1.000
_cell.length_b   1.000
_cell.length_c   1.000
_cell.angle_alpha   90.00
_cell.angle_beta   90.00
_cell.angle_gamma   90.00
#
_symmetry.space_group_name_H-M   'P 1'
#
loop_
_entity.id
_entity.type
_entity.pdbx_description
1 polymer ?
#
loop_
_entity_poly.entity_id
_entity_poly.type
_entity_poly.pdbx_seq_one_letter_code
_entity_poly.pdbx_strand_id
1 'polypeptide(L)'
;MPTSPALEGFELVTHVFVAATGDAAADQDRATRLWAGLDGTLDRRTAIGHHPTEVLEGARPGPDGVLAAAKASGPAVHQALLRRENDMIWLATVRAVAPGEPGTWPDLESDWDRFDGPRGDAVIGSVRILQARTDRPGVAPDPVELSDAVRAATGIDGAWADTGIAWTDAQLGSFAVWEAPPAGPPPHDPDGRTHRRLVVVAAHDRDPQLSAWTWTRGPYPTPLGRYLLQAATLRHEYRLRGRRDGGTSLDEADRRCERVLALVRGPITADVDPALTALTELTSTGPELVTRATRLREGARNVTIARRNMVLHLGPAVAGPFDDDRRLAEWLERQLDNDLTYVDTALERLRSVAGLGERFVERGLQRAQERLQRRRELQQRRQERFNLTLTGLVGAILMALAAIQAFGYTPPLPPAAVPAMIALLGAFALLMSMIVVRISTTSRAVGWALIVAAGLVGATAGWLVQSWAQEGPVGVTWAAAGVGAVVGVCVTLFRRP
;
A
#
# COMPACT_ATOMS: atom_id res chain seq x y z
N MET A 1 -6.78 -34.30 -57.70
CA MET A 1 -6.40 -33.41 -56.58
C MET A 1 -5.27 -34.10 -55.83
N PRO A 2 -4.16 -33.41 -55.52
CA PRO A 2 -3.11 -34.00 -54.69
C PRO A 2 -3.70 -34.37 -53.33
N THR A 3 -3.45 -35.59 -52.87
CA THR A 3 -3.84 -36.04 -51.54
C THR A 3 -3.03 -35.26 -50.50
N SER A 4 -3.71 -34.70 -49.49
CA SER A 4 -3.04 -34.02 -48.36
C SER A 4 -2.03 -34.98 -47.70
N PRO A 5 -0.84 -34.51 -47.27
CA PRO A 5 0.17 -35.37 -46.66
C PRO A 5 -0.40 -36.09 -45.44
N ALA A 6 -0.05 -37.35 -45.24
CA ALA A 6 -0.41 -38.05 -44.01
C ALA A 6 0.50 -37.59 -42.85
N LEU A 7 -0.07 -37.48 -41.65
CA LEU A 7 0.66 -37.20 -40.42
C LEU A 7 0.95 -38.50 -39.68
N GLU A 8 2.16 -38.62 -39.16
CA GLU A 8 2.63 -39.77 -38.38
C GLU A 8 3.47 -39.33 -37.18
N GLY A 9 3.72 -40.27 -36.25
CA GLY A 9 4.61 -40.03 -35.12
C GLY A 9 4.09 -39.00 -34.14
N PHE A 10 2.83 -39.11 -33.73
CA PHE A 10 2.20 -38.17 -32.82
C PHE A 10 2.88 -38.14 -31.45
N GLU A 11 3.36 -36.96 -31.06
CA GLU A 11 3.91 -36.69 -29.73
C GLU A 11 3.25 -35.46 -29.09
N LEU A 12 3.21 -35.44 -27.77
CA LEU A 12 2.80 -34.31 -26.95
C LEU A 12 3.99 -33.88 -26.10
N VAL A 13 4.49 -32.67 -26.34
CA VAL A 13 5.44 -32.00 -25.46
C VAL A 13 4.71 -30.96 -24.64
N THR A 14 4.93 -30.96 -23.32
CA THR A 14 4.30 -30.01 -22.42
C THR A 14 5.36 -29.20 -21.69
N HIS A 15 5.14 -27.89 -21.58
CA HIS A 15 5.92 -27.01 -20.75
C HIS A 15 5.00 -26.30 -19.76
N VAL A 16 5.32 -26.38 -18.48
CA VAL A 16 4.63 -25.67 -17.40
C VAL A 16 5.63 -24.82 -16.67
N PHE A 17 5.34 -23.53 -16.58
CA PHE A 17 6.18 -22.53 -15.92
C PHE A 17 5.48 -22.05 -14.66
N VAL A 18 6.17 -22.17 -13.53
CA VAL A 18 5.69 -21.79 -12.21
C VAL A 18 6.64 -20.74 -11.65
N ALA A 19 6.11 -19.70 -11.01
CA ALA A 19 6.96 -18.71 -10.34
C ALA A 19 7.75 -19.40 -9.21
N ALA A 20 9.01 -19.03 -9.01
CA ALA A 20 9.79 -19.43 -7.83
C ALA A 20 9.90 -18.29 -6.80
N THR A 21 9.31 -17.13 -7.11
CA THR A 21 9.31 -15.91 -6.30
C THR A 21 7.88 -15.58 -5.87
N GLY A 22 7.65 -15.41 -4.57
CA GLY A 22 6.32 -15.17 -3.99
C GLY A 22 6.20 -15.80 -2.62
N ASP A 23 5.02 -16.35 -2.30
CA ASP A 23 4.89 -17.34 -1.23
C ASP A 23 5.58 -18.62 -1.69
N ALA A 24 6.92 -18.62 -1.57
CA ALA A 24 7.81 -19.62 -2.15
C ALA A 24 7.43 -21.05 -1.77
N ALA A 25 6.77 -21.24 -0.62
CA ALA A 25 6.24 -22.52 -0.19
C ALA A 25 5.09 -23.01 -1.09
N ALA A 26 4.09 -22.17 -1.36
CA ALA A 26 2.92 -22.56 -2.16
C ALA A 26 3.27 -22.89 -3.61
N ASP A 27 4.20 -22.15 -4.20
CA ASP A 27 4.62 -22.31 -5.59
C ASP A 27 5.54 -23.53 -5.77
N GLN A 28 6.49 -23.73 -4.84
CA GLN A 28 7.32 -24.93 -4.80
C GLN A 28 6.48 -26.18 -4.55
N ASP A 29 5.49 -26.10 -3.67
CA ASP A 29 4.52 -27.17 -3.44
C ASP A 29 3.75 -27.52 -4.72
N ARG A 30 3.39 -26.52 -5.55
CA ARG A 30 2.70 -26.80 -6.82
C ARG A 30 3.61 -27.53 -7.79
N ALA A 31 4.86 -27.09 -7.95
CA ALA A 31 5.82 -27.79 -8.79
C ALA A 31 6.09 -29.22 -8.31
N THR A 32 6.23 -29.42 -6.99
CA THR A 32 6.40 -30.73 -6.37
C THR A 32 5.17 -31.62 -6.56
N ARG A 33 3.95 -31.07 -6.42
CA ARG A 33 2.71 -31.81 -6.68
C ARG A 33 2.57 -32.21 -8.15
N LEU A 34 2.92 -31.32 -9.08
CA LEU A 34 2.97 -31.67 -10.49
C LEU A 34 4.01 -32.78 -10.71
N TRP A 35 5.22 -32.65 -10.17
CA TRP A 35 6.23 -33.71 -10.28
C TRP A 35 5.77 -35.03 -9.69
N ALA A 36 5.13 -35.04 -8.52
CA ALA A 36 4.64 -36.25 -7.85
C ALA A 36 3.48 -36.89 -8.60
N GLY A 37 2.55 -36.11 -9.17
CA GLY A 37 1.43 -36.64 -9.95
C GLY A 37 1.87 -37.42 -11.20
N LEU A 38 3.10 -37.23 -11.67
CA LEU A 38 3.65 -38.01 -12.78
C LEU A 38 3.87 -39.49 -12.42
N ASP A 39 3.83 -39.88 -11.13
CA ASP A 39 4.00 -41.28 -10.70
C ASP A 39 2.95 -42.21 -11.30
N GLY A 40 1.72 -41.73 -11.53
CA GLY A 40 0.66 -42.52 -12.14
C GLY A 40 0.82 -42.73 -13.65
N THR A 41 1.72 -42.00 -14.31
CA THR A 41 1.92 -42.07 -15.77
C THR A 41 3.34 -42.52 -16.15
N LEU A 42 4.32 -42.34 -15.26
CA LEU A 42 5.68 -42.88 -15.35
C LEU A 42 5.80 -44.10 -14.42
N ASP A 43 5.01 -45.15 -14.69
CA ASP A 43 5.07 -46.41 -13.95
C ASP A 43 6.52 -46.90 -13.92
N ARG A 44 7.18 -46.73 -12.76
CA ARG A 44 8.63 -46.88 -12.52
C ARG A 44 9.51 -45.86 -13.27
N ARG A 45 9.81 -44.76 -12.60
CA ARG A 45 10.78 -43.74 -13.03
C ARG A 45 12.18 -44.34 -13.09
N THR A 46 12.76 -44.37 -14.29
CA THR A 46 14.21 -44.56 -14.46
C THR A 46 14.86 -43.19 -14.56
N ALA A 47 16.02 -43.01 -13.93
CA ALA A 47 16.82 -41.79 -14.04
C ALA A 47 17.22 -41.51 -15.50
N ILE A 48 17.26 -40.23 -15.87
CA ILE A 48 17.87 -39.76 -17.12
C ILE A 48 19.26 -39.25 -16.80
N GLY A 49 20.30 -39.94 -17.28
CA GLY A 49 21.69 -39.60 -16.98
C GLY A 49 22.00 -39.73 -15.48
N HIS A 50 22.61 -38.69 -14.90
CA HIS A 50 22.95 -38.63 -13.47
C HIS A 50 21.96 -37.83 -12.64
N HIS A 51 20.82 -37.43 -13.22
CA HIS A 51 19.85 -36.58 -12.54
C HIS A 51 18.96 -37.42 -11.60
N PRO A 52 18.57 -36.88 -10.44
CA PRO A 52 17.70 -37.57 -9.50
C PRO A 52 16.27 -37.72 -10.07
N THR A 53 15.57 -38.77 -9.67
CA THR A 53 14.16 -39.02 -10.03
C THR A 53 13.17 -38.38 -9.05
N GLU A 54 13.64 -38.06 -7.84
CA GLU A 54 12.86 -37.44 -6.76
C GLU A 54 13.27 -35.98 -6.58
N VAL A 55 12.30 -35.13 -6.25
CA VAL A 55 12.56 -33.72 -5.89
C VAL A 55 12.70 -33.68 -4.37
N LEU A 56 13.94 -33.56 -3.90
CA LEU A 56 14.18 -33.39 -2.46
C LEU A 56 13.72 -32.00 -2.02
N GLU A 57 13.06 -31.93 -0.87
CA GLU A 57 12.68 -30.67 -0.26
C GLU A 57 13.95 -29.83 0.03
N GLY A 58 13.97 -28.58 -0.45
CA GLY A 58 15.16 -27.73 -0.36
C GLY A 58 16.31 -28.11 -1.31
N ALA A 59 16.08 -28.99 -2.29
CA ALA A 59 17.09 -29.30 -3.32
C ALA A 59 17.59 -28.03 -3.99
N ARG A 60 18.91 -27.82 -3.94
CA ARG A 60 19.56 -26.79 -4.74
C ARG A 60 19.68 -27.30 -6.17
N PRO A 61 19.40 -26.46 -7.18
CA PRO A 61 19.63 -26.86 -8.57
C PRO A 61 21.09 -27.28 -8.75
N GLY A 62 21.30 -28.33 -9.54
CA GLY A 62 22.64 -28.68 -10.02
C GLY A 62 23.23 -27.57 -10.90
N PRO A 63 24.48 -27.72 -11.38
CA PRO A 63 25.15 -26.71 -12.21
C PRO A 63 24.33 -26.34 -13.46
N ASP A 64 23.50 -27.25 -13.97
CA ASP A 64 22.69 -27.03 -15.16
C ASP A 64 21.23 -26.63 -14.88
N GLY A 65 20.88 -26.38 -13.61
CA GLY A 65 19.52 -25.99 -13.21
C GLY A 65 18.53 -27.15 -13.05
N VAL A 66 18.89 -28.38 -13.43
CA VAL A 66 18.01 -29.55 -13.32
C VAL A 66 17.79 -29.93 -11.85
N LEU A 67 16.52 -30.06 -11.47
CA LEU A 67 16.07 -30.48 -10.14
C LEU A 67 15.75 -31.97 -10.12
N ALA A 68 15.08 -32.48 -11.16
CA ALA A 68 14.80 -33.91 -11.31
C ALA A 68 14.57 -34.28 -12.78
N ALA A 69 14.87 -35.51 -13.16
CA ALA A 69 14.60 -36.04 -14.49
C ALA A 69 14.22 -37.52 -14.42
N ALA A 70 13.18 -37.90 -15.15
CA ALA A 70 12.66 -39.26 -15.12
C ALA A 70 12.15 -39.69 -16.50
N LYS A 71 12.27 -40.98 -16.81
CA LYS A 71 11.65 -41.63 -17.96
C LYS A 71 10.86 -42.86 -17.53
N ALA A 72 9.82 -43.22 -18.28
CA ALA A 72 9.07 -44.45 -18.05
C ALA A 72 9.95 -45.67 -18.33
N SER A 73 9.69 -46.76 -17.62
CA SER A 73 10.30 -48.06 -17.88
C SER A 73 9.51 -48.78 -18.98
N GLY A 74 9.82 -48.52 -20.25
CA GLY A 74 9.11 -49.16 -21.36
C GLY A 74 9.56 -48.70 -22.75
N PRO A 75 8.97 -49.27 -23.82
CA PRO A 75 9.28 -48.90 -25.19
C PRO A 75 8.66 -47.55 -25.61
N ALA A 76 7.63 -47.09 -24.89
CA ALA A 76 7.03 -45.78 -25.13
C ALA A 76 7.98 -44.65 -24.70
N VAL A 77 8.08 -43.60 -25.52
CA VAL A 77 8.82 -42.40 -25.15
C VAL A 77 7.95 -41.59 -24.19
N HIS A 78 8.21 -41.72 -22.89
CA HIS A 78 7.62 -40.87 -21.87
C HIS A 78 8.73 -40.38 -20.94
N GLN A 79 8.99 -39.07 -20.95
CA GLN A 79 10.05 -38.44 -20.17
C GLN A 79 9.54 -37.15 -19.54
N ALA A 80 10.13 -36.80 -18.39
CA ALA A 80 9.87 -35.57 -17.66
C ALA A 80 11.17 -34.98 -17.12
N LEU A 81 11.24 -33.65 -17.14
CA LEU A 81 12.35 -32.86 -16.62
C LEU A 81 11.76 -31.73 -15.77
N LEU A 82 12.18 -31.65 -14.51
CA LEU A 82 11.95 -30.50 -13.65
C LEU A 82 13.26 -29.74 -13.50
N ARG A 83 13.23 -28.43 -13.75
CA ARG A 83 14.39 -27.56 -13.61
C ARG A 83 14.02 -26.23 -12.97
N ARG A 84 15.01 -25.56 -12.44
CA ARG A 84 14.95 -24.16 -12.03
C ARG A 84 15.71 -23.32 -13.04
N GLU A 85 15.05 -22.31 -13.59
CA GLU A 85 15.63 -21.30 -14.46
C GLU A 85 15.43 -19.94 -13.80
N ASN A 86 16.48 -19.43 -13.14
CA ASN A 86 16.42 -18.22 -12.31
C ASN A 86 15.28 -18.31 -11.26
N ASP A 87 14.29 -17.44 -11.41
CA ASP A 87 13.13 -17.27 -10.55
C ASP A 87 11.91 -18.05 -11.02
N MET A 88 12.11 -19.09 -11.84
CA MET A 88 11.04 -19.94 -12.35
C MET A 88 11.37 -21.42 -12.18
N ILE A 89 10.35 -22.21 -11.87
CA ILE A 89 10.39 -23.66 -11.98
C ILE A 89 9.72 -24.06 -13.29
N TRP A 90 10.42 -24.87 -14.08
CA TRP A 90 9.97 -25.34 -15.37
C TRP A 90 9.86 -26.86 -15.35
N LEU A 91 8.62 -27.35 -15.49
CA LEU A 91 8.34 -28.74 -15.78
C LEU A 91 8.18 -28.92 -17.30
N ALA A 92 9.01 -29.76 -17.89
CA ALA A 92 8.88 -30.18 -19.27
C ALA A 92 8.56 -31.67 -19.32
N THR A 93 7.61 -32.09 -20.13
CA THR A 93 7.32 -33.52 -20.39
C THR A 93 7.23 -33.79 -21.87
N VAL A 94 7.58 -35.00 -22.30
CA VAL A 94 7.28 -35.51 -23.64
C VAL A 94 6.61 -36.85 -23.53
N ARG A 95 5.60 -37.08 -24.37
CA ARG A 95 4.95 -38.37 -24.52
C ARG A 95 4.66 -38.65 -25.99
N ALA A 96 5.14 -39.78 -26.49
CA ALA A 96 4.84 -40.26 -27.83
C ALA A 96 3.86 -41.44 -27.80
N VAL A 97 3.09 -41.60 -28.87
CA VAL A 97 2.36 -42.86 -29.13
C VAL A 97 3.38 -43.97 -29.36
N ALA A 98 3.20 -45.13 -28.72
CA ALA A 98 4.13 -46.23 -28.88
C ALA A 98 4.11 -46.77 -30.32
N PRO A 99 5.26 -47.24 -30.86
CA PRO A 99 5.29 -47.81 -32.20
C PRO A 99 4.29 -48.97 -32.35
N GLY A 100 3.39 -48.87 -33.33
CA GLY A 100 2.38 -49.89 -33.62
C GLY A 100 1.09 -49.79 -32.79
N GLU A 101 0.99 -48.85 -31.86
CA GLU A 101 -0.26 -48.56 -31.15
C GLU A 101 -1.08 -47.49 -31.89
N PRO A 102 -2.41 -47.63 -31.97
CA PRO A 102 -3.27 -46.54 -32.41
C PRO A 102 -3.26 -45.43 -31.35
N GLY A 103 -3.03 -44.19 -31.78
CA GLY A 103 -3.10 -43.04 -30.89
C GLY A 103 -3.03 -41.73 -31.67
N THR A 104 -3.77 -40.75 -31.18
CA THR A 104 -3.88 -39.41 -31.77
C THR A 104 -3.53 -38.33 -30.73
N TRP A 105 -3.40 -37.08 -31.16
CA TRP A 105 -3.17 -35.97 -30.23
C TRP A 105 -4.26 -35.83 -29.15
N PRO A 106 -5.57 -35.95 -29.46
CA PRO A 106 -6.63 -35.98 -28.43
C PRO A 106 -6.41 -37.02 -27.34
N ASP A 107 -5.91 -38.22 -27.67
CA ASP A 107 -5.64 -39.26 -26.68
C ASP A 107 -4.51 -38.83 -25.72
N LEU A 108 -3.43 -38.28 -26.28
CA LEU A 108 -2.30 -37.76 -25.50
C LEU A 108 -2.71 -36.59 -24.60
N GLU A 109 -3.56 -35.68 -25.10
CA GLU A 109 -4.05 -34.54 -24.33
C GLU A 109 -5.02 -34.94 -23.23
N SER A 110 -5.95 -35.85 -23.50
CA SER A 110 -6.87 -36.41 -22.51
C SER A 110 -6.11 -37.02 -21.34
N ASP A 111 -5.02 -37.74 -21.64
CA ASP A 111 -4.13 -38.29 -20.64
C ASP A 111 -3.43 -37.22 -19.81
N TRP A 112 -2.95 -36.15 -20.44
CA TRP A 112 -2.35 -35.02 -19.74
C TRP A 112 -3.38 -34.26 -18.88
N ASP A 113 -4.60 -34.08 -19.36
CA ASP A 113 -5.67 -33.37 -18.64
C ASP A 113 -6.07 -34.08 -17.34
N ARG A 114 -6.00 -35.43 -17.33
CA ARG A 114 -6.18 -36.22 -16.09
C ARG A 114 -5.11 -35.93 -15.04
N PHE A 115 -3.93 -35.46 -15.46
CA PHE A 115 -2.78 -35.19 -14.60
C PHE A 115 -2.68 -33.72 -14.14
N ASP A 116 -2.89 -32.75 -15.05
CA ASP A 116 -2.64 -31.31 -14.79
C ASP A 116 -3.52 -30.73 -13.65
N GLY A 117 -4.72 -31.30 -13.47
CA GLY A 117 -5.67 -30.93 -12.42
C GLY A 117 -6.11 -29.44 -12.47
N PRO A 118 -6.81 -28.95 -11.43
CA PRO A 118 -7.18 -27.53 -11.32
C PRO A 118 -5.93 -26.65 -11.25
N ARG A 119 -5.90 -25.59 -12.05
CA ARG A 119 -4.76 -24.66 -12.15
C ARG A 119 -4.92 -23.53 -11.13
N GLY A 120 -3.88 -23.30 -10.33
CA GLY A 120 -3.83 -22.17 -9.38
C GLY A 120 -3.13 -20.94 -9.98
N ASP A 121 -3.17 -19.83 -9.24
CA ASP A 121 -2.56 -18.54 -9.64
C ASP A 121 -1.02 -18.59 -9.78
N ALA A 122 -0.38 -19.61 -9.21
CA ALA A 122 1.07 -19.85 -9.26
C ALA A 122 1.62 -20.12 -10.68
N VAL A 123 0.76 -20.59 -11.60
CA VAL A 123 1.19 -20.95 -12.96
C VAL A 123 1.34 -19.68 -13.80
N ILE A 124 2.58 -19.35 -14.15
CA ILE A 124 2.92 -18.26 -15.08
C ILE A 124 2.38 -18.58 -16.47
N GLY A 125 2.51 -19.82 -16.91
CA GLY A 125 1.90 -20.28 -18.15
C GLY A 125 2.15 -21.76 -18.40
N SER A 126 1.34 -22.34 -19.28
CA SER A 126 1.53 -23.68 -19.78
C SER A 126 1.34 -23.76 -21.29
N VAL A 127 2.13 -24.60 -21.93
CA VAL A 127 2.09 -24.80 -23.38
C VAL A 127 2.06 -26.29 -23.67
N ARG A 128 1.13 -26.71 -24.52
CA ARG A 128 1.10 -28.02 -25.17
C ARG A 128 1.61 -27.85 -26.59
N ILE A 129 2.54 -28.70 -27.00
CA ILE A 129 3.09 -28.74 -28.35
C ILE A 129 2.73 -30.12 -28.91
N LEU A 130 1.81 -30.12 -29.86
CA LEU A 130 1.38 -31.29 -30.60
C LEU A 130 2.30 -31.48 -31.79
N GLN A 131 3.10 -32.54 -31.74
CA GLN A 131 4.14 -32.82 -32.73
C GLN A 131 3.71 -33.95 -33.63
N ALA A 132 4.01 -33.80 -34.92
CA ALA A 132 3.92 -34.87 -35.89
C ALA A 132 4.96 -34.68 -37.00
N ARG A 133 5.09 -35.68 -37.83
CA ARG A 133 5.89 -35.65 -39.05
C ARG A 133 5.00 -35.95 -40.25
N THR A 134 5.34 -35.38 -41.39
CA THR A 134 4.72 -35.78 -42.65
C THR A 134 5.26 -37.14 -43.10
N ASP A 135 4.48 -37.86 -43.89
CA ASP A 135 4.92 -39.08 -44.60
C ASP A 135 5.93 -38.84 -45.74
N ARG A 136 6.21 -37.57 -46.08
CA ARG A 136 7.12 -37.18 -47.17
C ARG A 136 8.53 -36.84 -46.65
N PRO A 137 9.58 -37.59 -47.02
CA PRO A 137 10.96 -37.24 -46.69
C PRO A 137 11.50 -36.11 -47.56
N GLY A 138 12.30 -35.22 -46.99
CA GLY A 138 13.02 -34.16 -47.71
C GLY A 138 12.15 -33.01 -48.25
N VAL A 139 10.83 -33.07 -48.10
CA VAL A 139 9.91 -32.00 -48.50
C VAL A 139 9.60 -31.13 -47.29
N ALA A 140 9.87 -29.82 -47.38
CA ALA A 140 9.53 -28.90 -46.32
C ALA A 140 8.01 -28.87 -46.11
N PRO A 141 7.52 -28.94 -44.86
CA PRO A 141 6.09 -28.94 -44.58
C PRO A 141 5.48 -27.58 -44.96
N ASP A 142 4.48 -27.59 -45.85
CA ASP A 142 3.69 -26.41 -46.19
C ASP A 142 2.44 -26.35 -45.28
N PRO A 143 2.28 -25.32 -44.45
CA PRO A 143 1.12 -25.18 -43.59
C PRO A 143 -0.22 -25.20 -44.35
N VAL A 144 -0.28 -24.66 -45.57
CA VAL A 144 -1.53 -24.59 -46.35
C VAL A 144 -1.95 -25.97 -46.84
N GLU A 145 -1.01 -26.80 -47.29
CA GLU A 145 -1.30 -28.17 -47.71
C GLU A 145 -1.67 -29.10 -46.53
N LEU A 146 -1.19 -28.76 -45.34
CA LEU A 146 -1.36 -29.53 -44.10
C LEU A 146 -2.60 -29.15 -43.28
N SER A 147 -3.27 -28.03 -43.59
CA SER A 147 -4.41 -27.51 -42.81
C SER A 147 -5.49 -28.56 -42.54
N ASP A 148 -5.90 -29.32 -43.57
CA ASP A 148 -6.94 -30.34 -43.44
C ASP A 148 -6.49 -31.53 -42.59
N ALA A 149 -5.25 -32.00 -42.79
CA ALA A 149 -4.68 -33.10 -42.02
C ALA A 149 -4.50 -32.73 -40.53
N VAL A 150 -4.04 -31.50 -40.25
CA VAL A 150 -3.91 -30.96 -38.89
C VAL A 150 -5.28 -30.82 -38.22
N ARG A 151 -6.28 -30.29 -38.94
CA ARG A 151 -7.67 -30.18 -38.45
C ARG A 151 -8.23 -31.56 -38.08
N ALA A 152 -8.08 -32.55 -38.96
CA ALA A 152 -8.53 -33.92 -38.72
C ALA A 152 -7.80 -34.58 -37.53
N ALA A 153 -6.48 -34.45 -37.44
CA ALA A 153 -5.67 -35.08 -36.38
C ALA A 153 -5.88 -34.44 -34.99
N THR A 154 -6.17 -33.14 -34.93
CA THR A 154 -6.49 -32.44 -33.68
C THR A 154 -7.95 -32.59 -33.25
N GLY A 155 -8.86 -32.83 -34.19
CA GLY A 155 -10.30 -32.84 -33.94
C GLY A 155 -10.88 -31.47 -33.58
N ILE A 156 -10.17 -30.37 -33.89
CA ILE A 156 -10.62 -29.01 -33.59
C ILE A 156 -11.09 -28.34 -34.88
N ASP A 157 -12.36 -27.99 -34.94
CA ASP A 157 -12.93 -27.23 -36.05
C ASP A 157 -12.56 -25.73 -36.01
N GLY A 158 -12.65 -25.08 -37.17
CA GLY A 158 -12.51 -23.63 -37.33
C GLY A 158 -11.35 -23.21 -38.23
N ALA A 159 -11.29 -21.90 -38.49
CA ALA A 159 -10.33 -21.29 -39.41
C ALA A 159 -8.90 -21.18 -38.86
N TRP A 160 -8.65 -21.65 -37.63
CA TRP A 160 -7.31 -21.62 -37.02
C TRP A 160 -6.30 -22.50 -37.78
N ALA A 161 -6.76 -23.58 -38.41
CA ALA A 161 -5.90 -24.44 -39.22
C ALA A 161 -5.36 -23.72 -40.47
N ASP A 162 -5.99 -22.60 -40.87
CA ASP A 162 -5.61 -21.81 -42.03
C ASP A 162 -4.64 -20.67 -41.66
N THR A 163 -4.31 -20.50 -40.36
CA THR A 163 -3.36 -19.47 -39.87
C THR A 163 -1.93 -20.00 -39.69
N GLY A 164 -1.67 -21.21 -40.19
CA GLY A 164 -0.37 -21.85 -40.08
C GLY A 164 0.74 -21.06 -40.76
N ILE A 165 1.94 -21.15 -40.19
CA ILE A 165 3.13 -20.48 -40.72
C ILE A 165 4.25 -21.50 -40.96
N ALA A 166 5.07 -21.22 -41.97
CA ALA A 166 6.35 -21.87 -42.13
C ALA A 166 7.39 -21.14 -41.29
N TRP A 167 8.00 -21.85 -40.34
CA TRP A 167 9.15 -21.35 -39.58
C TRP A 167 10.41 -22.06 -40.09
N THR A 168 11.47 -21.29 -40.33
CA THR A 168 12.72 -21.81 -40.90
C THR A 168 13.92 -21.32 -40.10
N ASP A 169 14.81 -22.24 -39.77
CA ASP A 169 16.11 -21.98 -39.16
C ASP A 169 17.23 -22.69 -39.94
N ALA A 170 18.39 -22.05 -39.99
CA ALA A 170 19.53 -22.53 -40.77
C ALA A 170 20.08 -23.88 -40.28
N GLN A 171 19.96 -24.18 -38.98
CA GLN A 171 20.48 -25.40 -38.36
C GLN A 171 19.38 -26.45 -38.18
N LEU A 172 18.18 -26.03 -37.79
CA LEU A 172 17.07 -26.93 -37.46
C LEU A 172 16.21 -27.29 -38.67
N GLY A 173 16.24 -26.49 -39.74
CA GLY A 173 15.43 -26.70 -40.93
C GLY A 173 14.08 -25.99 -40.85
N SER A 174 13.09 -26.50 -41.57
CA SER A 174 11.76 -25.88 -41.66
C SER A 174 10.68 -26.72 -40.99
N PHE A 175 9.78 -26.04 -40.28
CA PHE A 175 8.62 -26.61 -39.61
C PHE A 175 7.36 -25.82 -39.96
N ALA A 176 6.22 -26.50 -40.04
CA ALA A 176 4.93 -25.84 -40.10
C ALA A 176 4.35 -25.71 -38.68
N VAL A 177 3.86 -24.51 -38.33
CA VAL A 177 3.48 -24.15 -36.97
C VAL A 177 2.10 -23.50 -36.95
N TRP A 178 1.25 -23.92 -36.01
CA TRP A 178 -0.05 -23.31 -35.74
C TRP A 178 -0.21 -23.05 -34.25
N GLU A 179 -1.07 -22.10 -33.89
CA GLU A 179 -1.63 -22.01 -32.54
C GLU A 179 -3.12 -22.36 -32.60
N ALA A 180 -3.44 -23.50 -32.02
CA ALA A 180 -4.81 -23.96 -31.88
C ALA A 180 -5.50 -23.19 -30.74
N PRO A 181 -6.83 -22.95 -30.84
CA PRO A 181 -7.58 -22.36 -29.75
C PRO A 181 -7.50 -23.26 -28.50
N PRO A 182 -7.60 -22.67 -27.29
CA PRO A 182 -7.68 -23.47 -26.07
C PRO A 182 -8.93 -24.35 -26.08
N ALA A 183 -8.88 -25.49 -25.39
CA ALA A 183 -10.07 -26.31 -25.17
C ALA A 183 -11.10 -25.52 -24.34
N GLY A 184 -12.30 -25.35 -24.87
CA GLY A 184 -13.41 -24.63 -24.22
C GLY A 184 -13.80 -23.32 -24.93
N PRO A 185 -14.69 -22.52 -24.32
CA PRO A 185 -15.09 -21.24 -24.89
C PRO A 185 -13.87 -20.31 -25.00
N PRO A 186 -13.79 -19.50 -26.08
CA PRO A 186 -12.69 -18.58 -26.27
C PRO A 186 -12.61 -17.61 -25.08
N PRO A 187 -11.41 -17.35 -24.53
CA PRO A 187 -11.27 -16.39 -23.45
C PRO A 187 -11.71 -15.01 -23.92
N HIS A 188 -12.35 -14.24 -23.04
CA HIS A 188 -12.70 -12.85 -23.30
C HIS A 188 -11.48 -11.96 -23.60
N ASP A 189 -10.31 -12.38 -23.10
CA ASP A 189 -9.03 -11.74 -23.33
C ASP A 189 -8.02 -12.78 -23.87
N PRO A 190 -7.75 -12.78 -25.18
CA PRO A 190 -6.84 -13.74 -25.80
C PRO A 190 -5.37 -13.51 -25.40
N ASP A 191 -4.99 -12.30 -25.00
CA ASP A 191 -3.63 -11.94 -24.59
C ASP A 191 -3.35 -12.37 -23.14
N GLY A 192 -4.40 -12.38 -22.31
CA GLY A 192 -4.35 -12.87 -20.94
C GLY A 192 -4.23 -14.39 -20.79
N ARG A 193 -4.26 -15.18 -21.87
CA ARG A 193 -4.31 -16.65 -21.77
C ARG A 193 -3.14 -17.24 -20.97
N THR A 194 -3.45 -18.14 -20.03
CA THR A 194 -2.44 -18.91 -19.27
C THR A 194 -2.00 -20.17 -20.01
N HIS A 195 -2.81 -20.64 -20.97
CA HIS A 195 -2.56 -21.86 -21.71
C HIS A 195 -2.44 -21.60 -23.21
N ARG A 196 -1.47 -22.26 -23.84
CA ARG A 196 -1.31 -22.27 -25.30
C ARG A 196 -1.26 -23.71 -25.81
N ARG A 197 -1.76 -23.89 -27.02
CA ARG A 197 -1.71 -25.15 -27.75
C ARG A 197 -1.09 -24.88 -29.10
N LEU A 198 0.14 -25.35 -29.29
CA LEU A 198 0.87 -25.24 -30.55
C LEU A 198 0.80 -26.57 -31.27
N VAL A 199 0.67 -26.52 -32.59
CA VAL A 199 0.86 -27.69 -33.46
C VAL A 199 2.14 -27.45 -34.25
N VAL A 200 3.02 -28.44 -34.29
CA VAL A 200 4.28 -28.38 -35.01
C VAL A 200 4.43 -29.63 -35.86
N VAL A 201 4.59 -29.44 -37.16
CA VAL A 201 4.81 -30.53 -38.12
C VAL A 201 6.17 -30.36 -38.79
N ALA A 202 6.96 -31.43 -38.82
CA ALA A 202 8.24 -31.50 -39.53
C ALA A 202 8.17 -32.46 -40.72
N ALA A 203 9.18 -32.40 -41.59
CA ALA A 203 9.39 -33.44 -42.60
C ALA A 203 9.73 -34.80 -41.94
N HIS A 204 9.47 -35.91 -42.63
CA HIS A 204 9.70 -37.28 -42.12
C HIS A 204 11.10 -37.49 -41.51
N ASP A 205 12.12 -37.00 -42.22
CA ASP A 205 13.54 -37.18 -41.91
C ASP A 205 14.07 -36.15 -40.89
N ARG A 206 13.21 -35.30 -40.33
CA ARG A 206 13.58 -34.18 -39.45
C ARG A 206 13.15 -34.36 -38.00
N ASP A 207 12.86 -35.59 -37.58
CA ASP A 207 12.55 -35.92 -36.19
C ASP A 207 13.60 -35.43 -35.17
N PRO A 208 14.92 -35.63 -35.39
CA PRO A 208 15.92 -35.17 -34.43
C PRO A 208 15.94 -33.64 -34.27
N GLN A 209 15.71 -32.90 -35.35
CA GLN A 209 15.67 -31.44 -35.34
C GLN A 209 14.39 -30.92 -34.72
N LEU A 210 13.24 -31.55 -35.00
CA LEU A 210 11.97 -31.24 -34.34
C LEU A 210 12.10 -31.43 -32.84
N SER A 211 12.64 -32.58 -32.41
CA SER A 211 12.92 -32.87 -31.01
C SER A 211 13.88 -31.82 -30.44
N ALA A 212 15.03 -31.53 -31.07
CA ALA A 212 15.98 -30.53 -30.57
C ALA A 212 15.41 -29.11 -30.45
N TRP A 213 14.44 -28.75 -31.29
CA TRP A 213 13.77 -27.45 -31.23
C TRP A 213 12.76 -27.34 -30.07
N THR A 214 12.10 -28.44 -29.72
CA THR A 214 10.90 -28.44 -28.88
C THR A 214 11.06 -29.21 -27.56
N TRP A 215 11.81 -30.31 -27.55
CA TRP A 215 12.07 -31.18 -26.41
C TRP A 215 13.56 -31.28 -26.07
N THR A 216 13.89 -31.24 -24.78
CA THR A 216 15.29 -31.38 -24.37
C THR A 216 15.64 -32.84 -24.09
N ARG A 217 16.67 -33.35 -24.78
CA ARG A 217 17.30 -34.65 -24.50
C ARG A 217 18.41 -34.55 -23.44
N GLY A 218 18.62 -33.38 -22.85
CA GLY A 218 19.75 -33.09 -21.98
C GLY A 218 19.49 -31.96 -20.99
N PRO A 219 20.54 -31.40 -20.38
CA PRO A 219 20.38 -30.42 -19.31
C PRO A 219 20.06 -29.02 -19.83
N TYR A 220 20.17 -28.76 -21.13
CA TYR A 220 19.95 -27.44 -21.71
C TYR A 220 18.53 -27.30 -22.27
N PRO A 221 17.83 -26.20 -22.01
CA PRO A 221 16.51 -26.01 -22.56
C PRO A 221 16.54 -25.69 -24.05
N THR A 222 15.49 -26.09 -24.77
CA THR A 222 15.39 -25.93 -26.22
C THR A 222 15.14 -24.48 -26.63
N PRO A 223 15.45 -24.08 -27.89
CA PRO A 223 15.15 -22.75 -28.37
C PRO A 223 13.67 -22.38 -28.23
N LEU A 224 12.74 -23.28 -28.63
CA LEU A 224 11.31 -23.02 -28.47
C LEU A 224 10.91 -22.99 -26.99
N GLY A 225 11.41 -23.91 -26.16
CA GLY A 225 11.10 -23.91 -24.73
C GLY A 225 11.53 -22.63 -24.02
N ARG A 226 12.73 -22.10 -24.35
CA ARG A 226 13.20 -20.80 -23.83
C ARG A 226 12.34 -19.64 -24.34
N TYR A 227 11.96 -19.66 -25.62
CA TYR A 227 11.03 -18.67 -26.15
C TYR A 227 9.68 -18.68 -25.40
N LEU A 228 9.10 -19.87 -25.21
CA LEU A 228 7.80 -20.04 -24.57
C LEU A 228 7.82 -19.62 -23.10
N LEU A 229 8.95 -19.81 -22.41
CA LEU A 229 9.17 -19.26 -21.07
C LEU A 229 8.99 -17.74 -21.08
N GLN A 230 9.64 -17.03 -22.01
CA GLN A 230 9.51 -15.56 -22.11
C GLN A 230 8.10 -15.14 -22.51
N ALA A 231 7.46 -15.86 -23.44
CA ALA A 231 6.08 -15.58 -23.84
C ALA A 231 5.08 -15.80 -22.68
N ALA A 232 5.34 -16.76 -21.79
CA ALA A 232 4.57 -16.98 -20.57
C ALA A 232 4.79 -15.85 -19.56
N THR A 233 6.04 -15.44 -19.33
CA THR A 233 6.38 -14.28 -18.48
C THR A 233 5.68 -13.02 -18.97
N LEU A 234 5.70 -12.75 -20.28
CA LEU A 234 5.03 -11.60 -20.89
C LEU A 234 3.52 -11.58 -20.57
N ARG A 235 2.83 -12.70 -20.80
CA ARG A 235 1.38 -12.79 -20.54
C ARG A 235 1.06 -12.74 -19.05
N HIS A 236 1.95 -13.24 -18.21
CA HIS A 236 1.81 -13.10 -16.76
C HIS A 236 1.89 -11.64 -16.32
N GLU A 237 2.86 -10.86 -16.82
CA GLU A 237 2.93 -9.42 -16.55
C GLU A 237 1.69 -8.67 -17.07
N TYR A 238 1.20 -9.04 -18.25
CA TYR A 238 -0.06 -8.52 -18.79
C TYR A 238 -1.25 -8.77 -17.84
N ARG A 239 -1.40 -10.00 -17.34
CA ARG A 239 -2.46 -10.33 -16.35
C ARG A 239 -2.28 -9.59 -15.03
N LEU A 240 -1.05 -9.51 -14.53
CA LEU A 240 -0.74 -8.79 -13.29
C LEU A 240 -1.11 -7.31 -13.41
N ARG A 241 -0.84 -6.70 -14.57
CA ARG A 241 -1.29 -5.34 -14.88
C ARG A 241 -2.81 -5.22 -14.83
N GLY A 242 -3.55 -6.10 -15.51
CA GLY A 242 -5.02 -6.07 -15.50
C GLY A 242 -5.63 -6.17 -14.08
N ARG A 243 -5.02 -6.95 -13.18
CA ARG A 243 -5.41 -7.02 -11.76
C ARG A 243 -5.10 -5.75 -10.96
N ARG A 244 -4.11 -4.96 -11.40
CA ARG A 244 -3.64 -3.71 -10.76
C ARG A 244 -4.37 -2.47 -11.25
N ASP A 245 -5.11 -2.54 -12.36
CA ASP A 245 -5.85 -1.43 -12.98
C ASP A 245 -7.09 -0.96 -12.17
N GLY A 246 -7.14 -1.25 -10.87
CA GLY A 246 -7.99 -0.50 -9.94
C GLY A 246 -7.51 0.95 -9.88
N GLY A 247 -8.04 1.82 -10.75
CA GLY A 247 -7.76 3.26 -10.80
C GLY A 247 -8.01 4.01 -9.48
N THR A 248 -8.62 3.33 -8.51
CA THR A 248 -8.96 3.83 -7.18
C THR A 248 -7.79 4.49 -6.45
N SER A 249 -6.55 4.00 -6.60
CA SER A 249 -5.39 4.56 -5.89
C SER A 249 -4.96 5.94 -6.42
N LEU A 250 -4.98 6.15 -7.75
CA LEU A 250 -4.62 7.44 -8.36
C LEU A 250 -5.72 8.48 -8.15
N ASP A 251 -6.98 8.10 -8.34
CA ASP A 251 -8.12 8.98 -8.08
C ASP A 251 -8.18 9.39 -6.60
N GLU A 252 -7.86 8.47 -5.70
CA GLU A 252 -7.81 8.75 -4.27
C GLU A 252 -6.66 9.69 -3.90
N ALA A 253 -5.48 9.51 -4.48
CA ALA A 253 -4.34 10.42 -4.30
C ALA A 253 -4.70 11.84 -4.77
N ASP A 254 -5.37 11.96 -5.92
CA ASP A 254 -5.83 13.24 -6.46
C ASP A 254 -6.90 13.90 -5.56
N ARG A 255 -7.88 13.14 -5.07
CA ARG A 255 -8.87 13.63 -4.10
C ARG A 255 -8.20 14.14 -2.82
N ARG A 256 -7.21 13.42 -2.30
CA ARG A 256 -6.44 13.83 -1.11
C ARG A 256 -5.64 15.10 -1.37
N CYS A 257 -5.03 15.23 -2.55
CA CYS A 257 -4.35 16.45 -2.97
C CYS A 257 -5.32 17.64 -2.99
N GLU A 258 -6.50 17.48 -3.60
CA GLU A 258 -7.51 18.55 -3.67
C GLU A 258 -8.03 18.94 -2.29
N ARG A 259 -8.20 18.00 -1.35
CA ARG A 259 -8.57 18.32 0.04
C ARG A 259 -7.53 19.24 0.71
N VAL A 260 -6.24 18.92 0.60
CA VAL A 260 -5.18 19.77 1.16
C VAL A 260 -5.12 21.12 0.45
N LEU A 261 -5.22 21.15 -0.88
CA LEU A 261 -5.24 22.40 -1.65
C LEU A 261 -6.43 23.30 -1.29
N ALA A 262 -7.61 22.74 -1.04
CA ALA A 262 -8.78 23.49 -0.59
C ALA A 262 -8.51 24.20 0.75
N LEU A 263 -7.83 23.52 1.69
CA LEU A 263 -7.43 24.12 2.98
C LEU A 263 -6.36 25.20 2.80
N VAL A 264 -5.35 24.96 1.96
CA VAL A 264 -4.26 25.92 1.68
C VAL A 264 -4.78 27.19 0.99
N ARG A 265 -5.79 27.07 0.12
CA ARG A 265 -6.46 28.21 -0.53
C ARG A 265 -7.38 28.97 0.43
N GLY A 266 -7.80 28.35 1.52
CA GLY A 266 -8.62 28.96 2.56
C GLY A 266 -7.87 29.96 3.45
N PRO A 267 -8.59 30.73 4.28
CA PRO A 267 -7.97 31.59 5.26
C PRO A 267 -7.22 30.75 6.32
N ILE A 268 -6.01 31.18 6.69
CA ILE A 268 -5.25 30.52 7.77
C ILE A 268 -5.99 30.74 9.11
N THR A 269 -6.59 29.67 9.61
CA THR A 269 -7.25 29.56 10.91
C THR A 269 -6.25 29.22 12.02
N ALA A 270 -6.64 29.45 13.28
CA ALA A 270 -5.85 28.95 14.43
C ALA A 270 -6.15 27.49 14.76
N ASP A 271 -7.27 26.97 14.26
CA ASP A 271 -7.56 25.55 14.26
C ASP A 271 -6.83 24.92 13.07
N VAL A 272 -5.82 24.11 13.35
CA VAL A 272 -4.96 23.43 12.37
C VAL A 272 -5.31 21.95 12.23
N ASP A 273 -6.22 21.43 13.06
CA ASP A 273 -6.49 19.99 13.13
C ASP A 273 -7.02 19.44 11.79
N PRO A 274 -7.94 20.12 11.07
CA PRO A 274 -8.38 19.65 9.75
C PRO A 274 -7.23 19.57 8.73
N ALA A 275 -6.28 20.50 8.79
CA ALA A 275 -5.12 20.54 7.90
C ALA A 275 -4.11 19.44 8.25
N LEU A 276 -3.89 19.17 9.54
CA LEU A 276 -3.07 18.06 10.00
C LEU A 276 -3.65 16.71 9.61
N THR A 277 -4.97 16.51 9.77
CA THR A 277 -5.65 15.29 9.34
C THR A 277 -5.52 15.09 7.84
N ALA A 278 -5.85 16.10 7.03
CA ALA A 278 -5.76 16.01 5.57
C ALA A 278 -4.32 15.75 5.09
N LEU A 279 -3.32 16.37 5.72
CA LEU A 279 -1.91 16.15 5.41
C LEU A 279 -1.44 14.74 5.80
N THR A 280 -1.92 14.21 6.93
CA THR A 280 -1.59 12.84 7.38
C THR A 280 -2.18 11.80 6.41
N GLU A 281 -3.43 11.98 6.01
CA GLU A 281 -4.07 11.14 4.99
C GLU A 281 -3.31 11.20 3.66
N LEU A 282 -2.93 12.41 3.21
CA LEU A 282 -2.15 12.57 1.98
C LEU A 282 -0.81 11.84 2.07
N THR A 283 -0.03 12.05 3.14
CA THR A 283 1.31 11.47 3.30
C THR A 283 1.28 9.94 3.42
N SER A 284 0.24 9.36 4.02
CA SER A 284 0.05 7.89 4.08
C SER A 284 -0.18 7.24 2.70
N THR A 285 -0.57 8.00 1.68
CA THR A 285 -0.75 7.51 0.29
C THR A 285 0.59 7.32 -0.42
N GLY A 286 1.63 8.08 -0.03
CA GLY A 286 2.94 8.09 -0.70
C GLY A 286 3.59 6.70 -0.80
N PRO A 287 3.70 5.92 0.30
CA PRO A 287 4.29 4.59 0.26
C PRO A 287 3.59 3.61 -0.71
N GLU A 288 2.27 3.69 -0.84
CA GLU A 288 1.50 2.86 -1.76
C GLU A 288 1.86 3.18 -3.22
N LEU A 289 1.89 4.47 -3.58
CA LEU A 289 2.28 4.92 -4.92
C LEU A 289 3.75 4.59 -5.23
N VAL A 290 4.65 4.71 -4.26
CA VAL A 290 6.06 4.29 -4.43
C VAL A 290 6.15 2.79 -4.70
N THR A 291 5.42 1.97 -3.94
CA THR A 291 5.36 0.52 -4.16
C THR A 291 4.82 0.19 -5.55
N ARG A 292 3.76 0.88 -5.98
CA ARG A 292 3.19 0.76 -7.32
C ARG A 292 4.21 1.13 -8.40
N ALA A 293 4.93 2.25 -8.26
CA ALA A 293 5.96 2.68 -9.20
C ALA A 293 7.10 1.66 -9.31
N THR A 294 7.57 1.12 -8.18
CA THR A 294 8.61 0.07 -8.17
C THR A 294 8.15 -1.17 -8.93
N ARG A 295 6.94 -1.66 -8.67
CA ARG A 295 6.37 -2.82 -9.38
C ARG A 295 6.19 -2.58 -10.88
N LEU A 296 5.81 -1.36 -11.29
CA LEU A 296 5.72 -1.00 -12.71
C LEU A 296 7.09 -0.99 -13.37
N ARG A 297 8.13 -0.46 -12.70
CA ARG A 297 9.52 -0.51 -13.20
C ARG A 297 10.04 -1.94 -13.33
N GLU A 298 9.76 -2.78 -12.35
CA GLU A 298 10.09 -4.22 -12.39
C GLU A 298 9.39 -4.91 -13.56
N GLY A 299 8.07 -4.72 -13.72
CA GLY A 299 7.32 -5.26 -14.84
C GLY A 299 7.83 -4.78 -16.20
N ALA A 300 8.09 -3.48 -16.36
CA ALA A 300 8.63 -2.90 -17.60
C ALA A 300 10.01 -3.49 -17.95
N ARG A 301 10.85 -3.68 -16.92
CA ARG A 301 12.16 -4.33 -17.07
C ARG A 301 12.01 -5.80 -17.49
N ASN A 302 11.09 -6.54 -16.87
CA ASN A 302 10.82 -7.94 -17.19
C ASN A 302 10.33 -8.09 -18.64
N VAL A 303 9.38 -7.25 -19.07
CA VAL A 303 8.87 -7.23 -20.45
C VAL A 303 9.98 -6.91 -21.46
N THR A 304 10.84 -5.94 -21.16
CA THR A 304 12.00 -5.60 -22.01
C THR A 304 12.95 -6.78 -22.15
N ILE A 305 13.27 -7.47 -21.06
CA ILE A 305 14.15 -8.65 -21.06
C ILE A 305 13.49 -9.78 -21.85
N ALA A 306 12.21 -10.06 -21.59
CA ALA A 306 11.46 -11.10 -22.28
C ALA A 306 11.45 -10.87 -23.79
N ARG A 307 11.15 -9.64 -24.23
CA ARG A 307 11.15 -9.27 -25.66
C ARG A 307 12.51 -9.50 -26.32
N ARG A 308 13.61 -9.08 -25.67
CA ARG A 308 14.97 -9.28 -26.20
C ARG A 308 15.32 -10.77 -26.29
N ASN A 309 14.98 -11.55 -25.28
CA ASN A 309 15.23 -12.98 -25.25
C ASN A 309 14.38 -13.74 -26.29
N MET A 310 13.14 -13.30 -26.54
CA MET A 310 12.31 -13.88 -27.61
C MET A 310 12.98 -13.76 -28.98
N VAL A 311 13.50 -12.57 -29.31
CA VAL A 311 14.25 -12.33 -30.57
C VAL A 311 15.53 -13.17 -30.63
N LEU A 312 16.22 -13.36 -29.51
CA LEU A 312 17.41 -14.21 -29.44
C LEU A 312 17.10 -15.68 -29.78
N HIS A 313 15.91 -16.18 -29.43
CA HIS A 313 15.57 -17.60 -29.56
C HIS A 313 14.81 -17.97 -30.84
N LEU A 314 14.05 -17.05 -31.45
CA LEU A 314 13.35 -17.30 -32.71
C LEU A 314 13.89 -16.48 -33.89
N GLY A 315 14.79 -15.54 -33.65
CA GLY A 315 15.26 -14.59 -34.66
C GLY A 315 14.32 -13.37 -34.83
N PRO A 316 14.70 -12.42 -35.70
CA PRO A 316 13.97 -11.16 -35.87
C PRO A 316 12.74 -11.26 -36.79
N ALA A 317 12.69 -12.26 -37.66
CA ALA A 317 11.60 -12.46 -38.62
C ALA A 317 10.62 -13.50 -38.07
N VAL A 318 9.62 -13.03 -37.32
CA VAL A 318 8.58 -13.87 -36.75
C VAL A 318 7.23 -13.57 -37.39
N ALA A 319 6.43 -14.61 -37.63
CA ALA A 319 5.08 -14.53 -38.19
C ALA A 319 4.09 -15.27 -37.27
N GLY A 320 2.79 -15.18 -37.60
CA GLY A 320 1.71 -15.92 -36.94
C GLY A 320 1.73 -15.80 -35.41
N PRO A 321 1.65 -16.90 -34.64
CA PRO A 321 1.53 -16.85 -33.19
C PRO A 321 2.74 -16.25 -32.48
N PHE A 322 3.89 -16.15 -33.16
CA PHE A 322 5.09 -15.50 -32.63
C PHE A 322 5.07 -13.98 -32.85
N ASP A 323 4.43 -13.52 -33.93
CA ASP A 323 4.22 -12.08 -34.15
C ASP A 323 3.21 -11.49 -33.16
N ASP A 324 2.20 -12.27 -32.75
CA ASP A 324 1.27 -11.91 -31.68
C ASP A 324 2.02 -11.59 -30.38
N ASP A 325 2.96 -12.45 -29.99
CA ASP A 325 3.79 -12.24 -28.80
C ASP A 325 4.66 -10.97 -28.91
N ARG A 326 5.23 -10.72 -30.09
CA ARG A 326 6.01 -9.51 -30.36
C ARG A 326 5.16 -8.25 -30.23
N ARG A 327 3.97 -8.25 -30.84
CA ARG A 327 3.01 -7.12 -30.77
C ARG A 327 2.54 -6.88 -29.34
N LEU A 328 2.25 -7.94 -28.60
CA LEU A 328 1.89 -7.85 -27.18
C LEU A 328 3.05 -7.26 -26.35
N ALA A 329 4.29 -7.69 -26.58
CA ALA A 329 5.45 -7.15 -25.88
C ALA A 329 5.63 -5.65 -26.14
N GLU A 330 5.55 -5.22 -27.41
CA GLU A 330 5.65 -3.82 -27.79
C GLU A 330 4.53 -2.95 -27.20
N TRP A 331 3.30 -3.46 -27.18
CA TRP A 331 2.18 -2.77 -26.57
C TRP A 331 2.34 -2.66 -25.05
N LEU A 332 2.70 -3.76 -24.38
CA LEU A 332 2.82 -3.80 -22.93
C LEU A 332 3.99 -2.95 -22.42
N GLU A 333 5.11 -2.92 -23.14
CA GLU A 333 6.24 -2.04 -22.82
C GLU A 333 5.79 -0.57 -22.81
N ARG A 334 5.14 -0.10 -23.90
CA ARG A 334 4.59 1.26 -23.97
C ARG A 334 3.58 1.53 -22.87
N GLN A 335 2.73 0.55 -22.57
CA GLN A 335 1.67 0.76 -21.60
C GLN A 335 2.19 0.82 -20.16
N LEU A 336 3.18 0.00 -19.80
CA LEU A 336 3.82 0.08 -18.49
C LEU A 336 4.60 1.39 -18.31
N ASP A 337 5.23 1.89 -19.36
CA ASP A 337 5.89 3.21 -19.35
C ASP A 337 4.89 4.36 -19.15
N ASN A 338 3.73 4.29 -19.81
CA ASN A 338 2.64 5.25 -19.61
C ASN A 338 2.12 5.20 -18.16
N ASP A 339 1.81 4.00 -17.66
CA ASP A 339 1.33 3.80 -16.29
C ASP A 339 2.34 4.32 -15.25
N LEU A 340 3.64 4.09 -15.49
CA LEU A 340 4.71 4.62 -14.64
C LEU A 340 4.75 6.15 -14.67
N THR A 341 4.61 6.75 -15.85
CA THR A 341 4.57 8.21 -16.01
C THR A 341 3.41 8.83 -15.22
N TYR A 342 2.22 8.20 -15.24
CA TYR A 342 1.08 8.65 -14.44
C TYR A 342 1.36 8.58 -12.94
N VAL A 343 1.93 7.47 -12.46
CA VAL A 343 2.25 7.30 -11.03
C VAL A 343 3.33 8.27 -10.58
N ASP A 344 4.38 8.50 -11.38
CA ASP A 344 5.44 9.45 -11.05
C ASP A 344 4.89 10.89 -11.02
N THR A 345 4.02 11.26 -11.96
CA THR A 345 3.31 12.56 -11.94
C THR A 345 2.47 12.73 -10.68
N ALA A 346 1.74 11.69 -10.26
CA ALA A 346 0.94 11.73 -9.04
C ALA A 346 1.83 11.85 -7.79
N LEU A 347 2.98 11.17 -7.74
CA LEU A 347 3.96 11.28 -6.65
C LEU A 347 4.55 12.71 -6.56
N GLU A 348 4.90 13.31 -7.69
CA GLU A 348 5.40 14.70 -7.73
C GLU A 348 4.36 15.70 -7.25
N ARG A 349 3.10 15.53 -7.68
CA ARG A 349 1.97 16.34 -7.21
C ARG A 349 1.76 16.18 -5.71
N LEU A 350 1.74 14.94 -5.21
CA LEU A 350 1.58 14.64 -3.79
C LEU A 350 2.66 15.32 -2.95
N ARG A 351 3.94 15.20 -3.34
CA ARG A 351 5.06 15.85 -2.64
C ARG A 351 4.93 17.38 -2.64
N SER A 352 4.54 17.96 -3.78
CA SER A 352 4.37 19.40 -3.92
C SER A 352 3.23 19.93 -3.04
N VAL A 353 2.09 19.23 -3.02
CA VAL A 353 0.92 19.59 -2.21
C VAL A 353 1.18 19.36 -0.72
N ALA A 354 1.84 18.26 -0.35
CA ALA A 354 2.24 18.00 1.03
C ALA A 354 3.14 19.13 1.57
N GLY A 355 4.16 19.54 0.81
CA GLY A 355 5.02 20.66 1.21
C GLY A 355 4.29 22.00 1.32
N LEU A 356 3.23 22.24 0.53
CA LEU A 356 2.35 23.41 0.70
C LEU A 356 1.50 23.31 1.97
N GLY A 357 0.96 22.11 2.26
CA GLY A 357 0.19 21.82 3.46
C GLY A 357 1.01 21.99 4.74
N GLU A 358 2.23 21.47 4.76
CA GLU A 358 3.18 21.63 5.88
C GLU A 358 3.44 23.10 6.18
N ARG A 359 3.77 23.91 5.16
CA ARG A 359 3.97 25.37 5.32
C ARG A 359 2.70 26.10 5.75
N PHE A 360 1.52 25.59 5.44
CA PHE A 360 0.26 26.16 5.90
C PHE A 360 0.02 25.85 7.38
N VAL A 361 0.20 24.60 7.79
CA VAL A 361 0.10 24.15 9.18
C VAL A 361 1.09 24.90 10.07
N GLU A 362 2.35 25.02 9.65
CA GLU A 362 3.39 25.75 10.39
C GLU A 362 2.98 27.20 10.66
N ARG A 363 2.47 27.91 9.63
CA ARG A 363 1.96 29.28 9.77
C ARG A 363 0.72 29.37 10.66
N GLY A 364 -0.17 28.38 10.60
CA GLY A 364 -1.33 28.29 11.49
C GLY A 364 -0.93 28.12 12.95
N LEU A 365 0.01 27.21 13.23
CA LEU A 365 0.58 26.99 14.56
C LEU A 365 1.28 28.23 15.10
N GLN A 366 2.09 28.90 14.29
CA GLN A 366 2.76 30.15 14.68
C GLN A 366 1.74 31.22 15.09
N ARG A 367 0.65 31.41 14.32
CA ARG A 367 -0.43 32.34 14.67
C ARG A 367 -1.16 31.94 15.94
N ALA A 368 -1.40 30.65 16.16
CA ALA A 368 -2.01 30.16 17.40
C ALA A 368 -1.12 30.45 18.61
N GLN A 369 0.20 30.23 18.49
CA GLN A 369 1.18 30.55 19.52
C GLN A 369 1.24 32.05 19.82
N GLU A 370 1.29 32.91 18.81
CA GLU A 370 1.26 34.37 18.98
C GLU A 370 -0.02 34.84 19.71
N ARG A 371 -1.17 34.24 19.40
CA ARG A 371 -2.43 34.54 20.11
C ARG A 371 -2.36 34.13 21.58
N LEU A 372 -1.78 32.96 21.87
CA LEU A 372 -1.58 32.50 23.24
C LEU A 372 -0.58 33.39 24.00
N GLN A 373 0.51 33.81 23.37
CA GLN A 373 1.48 34.75 23.93
C GLN A 373 0.84 36.11 24.23
N ARG A 374 0.13 36.71 23.26
CA ARG A 374 -0.61 37.97 23.49
C ARG A 374 -1.64 37.86 24.61
N ARG A 375 -2.35 36.72 24.72
CA ARG A 375 -3.27 36.47 25.85
C ARG A 375 -2.52 36.43 27.18
N ARG A 376 -1.35 35.77 27.24
CA ARG A 376 -0.50 35.72 28.45
C ARG A 376 0.04 37.10 28.81
N GLU A 377 0.53 37.87 27.85
CA GLU A 377 1.01 39.25 28.07
C GLU A 377 -0.11 40.16 28.59
N LEU A 378 -1.32 40.05 28.02
CA LEU A 378 -2.47 40.82 28.50
C LEU A 378 -2.88 40.40 29.92
N GLN A 379 -2.79 39.12 30.26
CA GLN A 379 -3.01 38.63 31.62
C GLN A 379 -1.93 39.13 32.59
N GLN A 380 -0.65 39.08 32.19
CA GLN A 380 0.47 39.60 32.97
C GLN A 380 0.34 41.11 33.21
N ARG A 381 0.06 41.91 32.19
CA ARG A 381 -0.14 43.37 32.35
C ARG A 381 -1.32 43.69 33.27
N ARG A 382 -2.39 42.90 33.22
CA ARG A 382 -3.51 43.02 34.17
C ARG A 382 -3.06 42.71 35.60
N GLN A 383 -2.25 41.66 35.78
CA GLN A 383 -1.71 41.27 37.08
C GLN A 383 -0.69 42.28 37.63
N GLU A 384 0.16 42.86 36.78
CA GLU A 384 1.10 43.93 37.14
C GLU A 384 0.38 45.20 37.58
N ARG A 385 -0.59 45.68 36.79
CA ARG A 385 -1.42 46.84 37.17
C ARG A 385 -2.15 46.59 38.48
N PHE A 386 -2.65 45.38 38.66
CA PHE A 386 -3.32 44.97 39.88
C PHE A 386 -2.35 45.01 41.08
N ASN A 387 -1.17 44.40 40.95
CA ASN A 387 -0.14 44.41 41.99
C ASN A 387 0.31 45.83 42.33
N LEU A 388 0.59 46.68 41.34
CA LEU A 388 0.98 48.08 41.56
C LEU A 388 -0.12 48.87 42.30
N THR A 389 -1.38 48.66 41.95
CA THR A 389 -2.52 49.33 42.62
C THR A 389 -2.63 48.87 44.08
N LEU A 390 -2.49 47.57 44.33
CA LEU A 390 -2.53 47.01 45.68
C LEU A 390 -1.35 47.52 46.53
N THR A 391 -0.12 47.46 46.01
CA THR A 391 1.07 47.93 46.72
C THR A 391 1.01 49.44 46.98
N GLY A 392 0.56 50.24 46.01
CA GLY A 392 0.39 51.68 46.17
C GLY A 392 -0.65 52.04 47.23
N LEU A 393 -1.78 51.34 47.25
CA LEU A 393 -2.82 51.51 48.27
C LEU A 393 -2.30 51.15 49.67
N VAL A 394 -1.64 49.99 49.81
CA VAL A 394 -1.06 49.56 51.09
C VAL A 394 0.02 50.54 51.56
N GLY A 395 0.89 50.99 50.66
CA GLY A 395 1.92 51.99 50.95
C GLY A 395 1.34 53.33 51.41
N ALA A 396 0.27 53.82 50.76
CA ALA A 396 -0.40 55.07 51.15
C ALA A 396 -1.03 54.98 52.55
N ILE A 397 -1.66 53.85 52.87
CA ILE A 397 -2.22 53.60 54.21
C ILE A 397 -1.11 53.59 55.26
N LEU A 398 -0.01 52.88 55.02
CA LEU A 398 1.13 52.83 55.93
C LEU A 398 1.81 54.20 56.12
N MET A 399 1.96 54.99 55.05
CA MET A 399 2.51 56.34 55.12
C MET A 399 1.62 57.29 55.93
N ALA A 400 0.30 57.25 55.71
CA ALA A 400 -0.63 58.07 56.50
C ALA A 400 -0.53 57.73 58.01
N LEU A 401 -0.42 56.44 58.34
CA LEU A 401 -0.26 55.99 59.72
C LEU A 401 1.08 56.44 60.33
N ALA A 402 2.18 56.29 59.58
CA ALA A 402 3.51 56.73 60.02
C ALA A 402 3.60 58.25 60.19
N ALA A 403 2.95 59.04 59.31
CA ALA A 403 2.88 60.49 59.44
C ALA A 403 2.15 60.90 60.72
N ILE A 404 1.02 60.28 61.03
CA ILE A 404 0.27 60.52 62.28
C ILE A 404 1.15 60.25 63.50
N GLN A 405 1.96 59.17 63.48
CA GLN A 405 2.90 58.85 64.55
C GLN A 405 4.05 59.86 64.66
N ALA A 406 4.65 60.26 63.53
CA ALA A 406 5.81 61.14 63.49
C ALA A 406 5.50 62.56 63.96
N PHE A 407 4.30 63.08 63.68
CA PHE A 407 3.88 64.40 64.16
C PHE A 407 3.53 64.44 65.65
N GLY A 408 3.69 63.32 66.38
CA GLY A 408 3.31 63.23 67.78
C GLY A 408 1.85 63.60 68.01
N TYR A 409 1.01 63.42 66.98
CA TYR A 409 -0.38 63.83 67.03
C TYR A 409 -1.08 62.92 68.04
N THR A 410 -1.30 63.43 69.23
CA THR A 410 -2.23 62.84 70.19
C THR A 410 -3.61 63.28 69.74
N PRO A 411 -4.39 62.44 69.03
CA PRO A 411 -5.73 62.84 68.67
C PRO A 411 -6.48 63.19 69.97
N PRO A 412 -7.28 64.27 70.00
CA PRO A 412 -8.09 64.66 71.16
C PRO A 412 -9.28 63.70 71.31
N LEU A 413 -8.97 62.40 71.31
CA LEU A 413 -9.91 61.31 71.48
C LEU A 413 -9.85 60.87 72.94
N PRO A 414 -11.00 60.51 73.52
CA PRO A 414 -11.05 59.75 74.75
C PRO A 414 -10.08 58.56 74.72
N PRO A 415 -9.37 58.25 75.81
CA PRO A 415 -8.50 57.07 75.88
C PRO A 415 -9.23 55.76 75.49
N ALA A 416 -10.53 55.67 75.76
CA ALA A 416 -11.39 54.54 75.40
C ALA A 416 -11.71 54.42 73.90
N ALA A 417 -11.52 55.47 73.10
CA ALA A 417 -11.78 55.50 71.66
C ALA A 417 -10.53 55.12 70.83
N VAL A 418 -9.34 55.20 71.41
CA VAL A 418 -8.07 54.92 70.71
C VAL A 418 -8.01 53.49 70.14
N PRO A 419 -8.34 52.41 70.90
CA PRO A 419 -8.31 51.06 70.35
C PRO A 419 -9.35 50.84 69.23
N ALA A 420 -10.53 51.46 69.36
CA ALA A 420 -11.59 51.38 68.34
C ALA A 420 -11.17 52.03 67.02
N MET A 421 -10.46 53.17 67.10
CA MET A 421 -9.91 53.85 65.93
C MET A 421 -8.86 52.98 65.22
N ILE A 422 -7.94 52.37 65.98
CA ILE A 422 -6.91 51.48 65.42
C ILE A 422 -7.57 50.26 64.74
N ALA A 423 -8.56 49.65 65.40
CA ALA A 423 -9.30 48.52 64.85
C ALA A 423 -10.08 48.91 63.58
N LEU A 424 -10.68 50.10 63.55
CA LEU A 424 -11.38 50.63 62.38
C LEU A 424 -10.44 50.84 61.19
N LEU A 425 -9.26 51.42 61.43
CA LEU A 425 -8.24 51.59 60.38
C LEU A 425 -7.76 50.24 59.84
N GLY A 426 -7.52 49.27 60.73
CA GLY A 426 -7.14 47.91 60.34
C GLY A 426 -8.23 47.19 59.54
N ALA A 427 -9.49 47.28 59.98
CA ALA A 427 -10.63 46.72 59.28
C ALA A 427 -10.83 47.40 57.91
N PHE A 428 -10.61 48.71 57.81
CA PHE A 428 -10.71 49.45 56.56
C PHE A 428 -9.62 49.06 55.57
N ALA A 429 -8.38 48.89 56.02
CA ALA A 429 -7.28 48.39 55.20
C ALA A 429 -7.56 46.97 54.67
N LEU A 430 -8.11 46.09 55.51
CA LEU A 430 -8.53 44.75 55.12
C LEU A 430 -9.67 44.79 54.10
N LEU A 431 -10.70 45.60 54.35
CA LEU A 431 -11.84 45.80 53.44
C LEU A 431 -11.35 46.29 52.08
N MET A 432 -10.51 47.31 52.05
CA MET A 432 -9.98 47.83 50.79
C MET A 432 -9.15 46.80 50.04
N SER A 433 -8.32 46.02 50.74
CA SER A 433 -7.57 44.91 50.13
C SER A 433 -8.51 43.85 49.55
N MET A 434 -9.60 43.51 50.24
CA MET A 434 -10.60 42.56 49.76
C MET A 434 -11.46 43.11 48.61
N ILE A 435 -11.75 44.42 48.58
CA ILE A 435 -12.40 45.08 47.44
C ILE A 435 -11.53 44.93 46.21
N VAL A 436 -10.23 45.19 46.35
CA VAL A 436 -9.25 45.04 45.28
C VAL A 436 -9.22 43.57 44.81
N VAL A 437 -9.05 42.59 45.71
CA VAL A 437 -9.08 41.16 45.35
C VAL A 437 -10.41 40.73 44.71
N ARG A 438 -11.55 41.28 45.17
CA ARG A 438 -12.88 41.01 44.59
C ARG A 438 -13.03 41.55 43.18
N ILE A 439 -12.44 42.70 42.87
CA ILE A 439 -12.43 43.23 41.50
C ILE A 439 -11.58 42.34 40.59
N SER A 440 -10.52 41.73 41.11
CA SER A 440 -9.64 40.84 40.32
C SER A 440 -10.12 39.40 40.18
N THR A 441 -10.97 38.92 41.10
CA THR A 441 -11.39 37.52 41.13
C THR A 441 -12.90 37.38 41.28
N THR A 442 -13.51 36.55 40.44
CA THR A 442 -14.95 36.23 40.54
C THR A 442 -15.25 35.15 41.58
N SER A 443 -14.26 34.70 42.35
CA SER A 443 -14.42 33.65 43.35
C SER A 443 -15.50 34.00 44.39
N ARG A 444 -16.41 33.05 44.65
CA ARG A 444 -17.44 33.17 45.69
C ARG A 444 -16.84 33.33 47.08
N ALA A 445 -15.69 32.70 47.36
CA ALA A 445 -15.01 32.80 48.65
C ALA A 445 -14.56 34.24 48.96
N VAL A 446 -14.06 34.95 47.95
CA VAL A 446 -13.67 36.36 48.08
C VAL A 446 -14.89 37.26 48.28
N GLY A 447 -16.02 36.92 47.65
CA GLY A 447 -17.29 37.60 47.91
C GLY A 447 -17.74 37.50 49.37
N TRP A 448 -17.54 36.36 50.01
CA TRP A 448 -17.81 36.19 51.45
C TRP A 448 -16.81 36.94 52.33
N ALA A 449 -15.52 36.85 52.03
CA ALA A 449 -14.48 37.57 52.76
C ALA A 449 -14.70 39.09 52.72
N LEU A 450 -15.17 39.62 51.59
CA LEU A 450 -15.52 41.04 51.45
C LEU A 450 -16.68 41.45 52.38
N ILE A 451 -17.73 40.62 52.46
CA ILE A 451 -18.87 40.88 53.35
C ILE A 451 -18.42 40.88 54.81
N VAL A 452 -17.57 39.92 55.20
CA VAL A 452 -17.01 39.85 56.56
C VAL A 452 -16.16 41.09 56.85
N ALA A 453 -15.29 41.51 55.93
CA ALA A 453 -14.46 42.70 56.11
C ALA A 453 -15.31 43.98 56.22
N ALA A 454 -16.40 44.09 55.45
CA ALA A 454 -17.32 45.22 55.54
C ALA A 454 -18.10 45.24 56.86
N GLY A 455 -18.51 44.07 57.34
CA GLY A 455 -19.05 43.90 58.68
C GLY A 455 -18.07 44.34 59.76
N LEU A 456 -16.78 43.97 59.64
CA LEU A 456 -15.75 44.42 60.59
C LEU A 456 -15.57 45.95 60.60
N VAL A 457 -15.59 46.60 59.43
CA VAL A 457 -15.53 48.07 59.33
C VAL A 457 -16.74 48.71 59.99
N GLY A 458 -17.94 48.20 59.69
CA GLY A 458 -19.17 48.68 60.32
C GLY A 458 -19.13 48.50 61.85
N ALA A 459 -18.66 47.35 62.33
CA ALA A 459 -18.57 47.04 63.75
C ALA A 459 -17.62 47.98 64.50
N THR A 460 -16.44 48.18 63.94
CA THR A 460 -15.41 49.04 64.52
C THR A 460 -15.80 50.53 64.44
N ALA A 461 -16.55 50.95 63.42
CA ALA A 461 -17.11 52.30 63.33
C ALA A 461 -18.20 52.53 64.40
N GLY A 462 -19.11 51.57 64.59
CA GLY A 462 -20.11 51.61 65.64
C GLY A 462 -19.49 51.65 67.04
N TRP A 463 -18.44 50.85 67.26
CA TRP A 463 -17.63 50.89 68.48
C TRP A 463 -17.00 52.28 68.69
N LEU A 464 -16.38 52.84 67.66
CA LEU A 464 -15.72 54.15 67.74
C LEU A 464 -16.71 55.27 68.10
N VAL A 465 -17.87 55.33 67.45
CA VAL A 465 -18.91 56.34 67.72
C VAL A 465 -19.38 56.25 69.18
N GLN A 466 -19.61 55.04 69.68
CA GLN A 466 -20.03 54.84 71.07
C GLN A 466 -18.93 55.21 72.07
N SER A 467 -17.68 54.83 71.81
CA SER A 467 -16.53 55.18 72.65
C SER A 467 -16.28 56.70 72.68
N TRP A 468 -16.73 57.43 71.66
CA TRP A 468 -16.66 58.89 71.61
C TRP A 468 -17.78 59.55 72.44
N ALA A 469 -18.99 58.99 72.42
CA ALA A 469 -20.16 59.58 73.08
C ALA A 469 -20.07 59.63 74.62
N GLN A 470 -19.23 58.78 75.24
CA GLN A 470 -18.96 58.63 76.68
C GLN A 470 -20.19 58.40 77.60
N GLU A 471 -20.03 57.51 78.59
CA GLU A 471 -21.01 57.12 79.63
C GLU A 471 -22.10 56.11 79.24
N GLY A 472 -21.70 54.93 78.75
CA GLY A 472 -22.59 53.76 78.66
C GLY A 472 -21.95 52.50 79.24
N PRO A 473 -22.72 51.58 79.87
CA PRO A 473 -22.21 50.28 80.30
C PRO A 473 -21.69 49.48 79.10
N VAL A 474 -20.72 48.59 79.34
CA VAL A 474 -20.01 47.80 78.31
C VAL A 474 -20.95 47.11 77.30
N GLY A 475 -22.16 46.75 77.72
CA GLY A 475 -23.20 46.18 76.85
C GLY A 475 -23.65 47.09 75.71
N VAL A 476 -23.69 48.41 75.90
CA VAL A 476 -24.10 49.38 74.86
C VAL A 476 -23.03 49.45 73.76
N THR A 477 -21.75 49.31 74.12
CA THR A 477 -20.64 49.27 73.16
C THR A 477 -20.67 48.04 72.27
N TRP A 478 -20.93 46.86 72.85
CA TRP A 478 -21.11 45.64 72.06
C TRP A 478 -22.35 45.69 71.17
N ALA A 479 -23.45 46.29 71.65
CA ALA A 479 -24.64 46.50 70.86
C ALA A 479 -24.38 47.45 69.67
N ALA A 480 -23.71 48.58 69.89
CA ALA A 480 -23.33 49.53 68.84
C ALA A 480 -22.41 48.89 67.79
N ALA A 481 -21.44 48.07 68.21
CA ALA A 481 -20.60 47.30 67.29
C ALA A 481 -21.40 46.25 66.51
N GLY A 482 -22.33 45.54 67.16
CA GLY A 482 -23.20 44.59 66.48
C GLY A 482 -24.09 45.24 65.41
N VAL A 483 -24.72 46.37 65.75
CA VAL A 483 -25.54 47.15 64.81
C VAL A 483 -24.68 47.66 63.65
N GLY A 484 -23.51 48.22 63.93
CA GLY A 484 -22.57 48.64 62.92
C GLY A 484 -22.17 47.51 61.96
N ALA A 485 -21.92 46.30 62.49
CA ALA A 485 -21.58 45.13 61.69
C ALA A 485 -22.69 44.76 60.70
N VAL A 486 -23.93 44.72 61.18
CA VAL A 486 -25.11 44.43 60.36
C VAL A 486 -25.27 45.47 59.27
N VAL A 487 -25.12 46.77 59.59
CA VAL A 487 -25.18 47.84 58.59
C VAL A 487 -24.10 47.66 57.51
N GLY A 488 -22.86 47.37 57.89
CA GLY A 488 -21.77 47.13 56.94
C GLY A 488 -22.01 45.94 56.01
N VAL A 489 -22.56 44.84 56.55
CA VAL A 489 -22.97 43.65 55.78
C VAL A 489 -24.14 43.98 54.85
N CYS A 490 -25.17 44.68 55.34
CA CYS A 490 -26.33 45.04 54.54
C CYS A 490 -25.95 45.95 53.36
N VAL A 491 -25.11 46.98 53.58
CA VAL A 491 -24.65 47.88 52.52
C VAL A 491 -23.93 47.13 51.39
N THR A 492 -23.13 46.11 51.74
CA THR A 492 -22.43 45.30 50.73
C THR A 492 -23.32 44.28 50.04
N LEU A 493 -24.34 43.75 50.71
CA LEU A 493 -25.33 42.86 50.10
C LEU A 493 -26.30 43.58 49.16
N PHE A 494 -26.74 44.80 49.52
CA PHE A 494 -27.66 45.61 48.71
C PHE A 494 -27.03 46.16 47.42
N ARG A 495 -25.70 46.26 47.36
CA ARG A 495 -24.96 46.70 46.16
C ARG A 495 -24.60 45.58 45.19
N ARG A 496 -25.16 44.36 45.34
CA ARG A 496 -25.07 43.33 44.30
C ARG A 496 -26.16 43.60 43.23
N PRO A 497 -25.81 44.14 42.05
CA PRO A 497 -26.72 44.09 40.90
C PRO A 497 -26.95 42.65 40.42
#